data_AF-A0A8T7JV65-F1
#
_entry.id   AF-A0A8T7JV65-F1
#
_cell.length_a   1.000
_cell.length_b   1.000
_cell.length_c   1.000
_cell.angle_alpha   90.00
_cell.angle_beta   90.00
_cell.angle_gamma   90.00
#
_symmetry.space_group_name_H-M   'P 1'
#
loop_
_entity.id
_entity.type
_entity.pdbx_description
1 polymer ?
#
loop_
_entity_poly.entity_id
_entity_poly.type
_entity_poly.pdbx_seq_one_letter_code
_entity_poly.pdbx_strand_id
1 'polypeptide(L)'
;CEQSPTTCLPHHLTQTPLPYLVKTSKASPDFNEAHHAFCGLLSSMHTYGLFNGRYGLSDFIFIDKIAPENKGMITDMLNAELDRQARLKGELSSKAESAAWTEEAALMSNYKLLQFFDTLSLYFHMTHAEAHAESKFLNVPDGKGNDHTLTIKPVGDGAYALTPFPFKSEVTVSVQGRYLTPQPQGADFKAIFDTTAKETQTYKIIAG
;
A
#
# COMPACT_ATOMS: atom_id res chain seq x y z
N CYS A 1 -8.29 18.20 -2.15
CA CYS A 1 -7.08 17.48 -1.71
C CYS A 1 -6.34 18.42 -0.79
N GLU A 2 -6.08 18.03 0.46
CA GLU A 2 -5.42 18.93 1.41
C GLU A 2 -3.92 18.97 1.13
N GLN A 3 -3.35 20.17 1.19
CA GLN A 3 -1.95 20.46 0.87
C GLN A 3 -1.07 20.26 2.10
N SER A 4 0.06 19.58 1.92
CA SER A 4 1.08 19.45 2.94
C SER A 4 1.76 20.78 3.22
N PRO A 5 1.78 21.28 4.46
CA PRO A 5 2.42 22.55 4.80
C PRO A 5 3.96 22.46 4.72
N THR A 6 4.52 21.25 4.69
CA THR A 6 5.98 21.04 4.65
C THR A 6 6.49 20.89 3.22
N THR A 7 5.79 20.09 2.40
CA THR A 7 6.25 19.80 1.02
C THR A 7 5.56 20.67 -0.01
N CYS A 8 4.49 21.38 0.37
CA CYS A 8 3.63 22.16 -0.52
C CYS A 8 3.01 21.34 -1.67
N LEU A 9 3.07 20.01 -1.58
CA LEU A 9 2.43 19.02 -2.46
C LEU A 9 1.14 18.50 -1.80
N PRO A 10 0.28 17.73 -2.52
CA PRO A 10 -0.82 17.02 -1.89
C PRO A 10 -0.31 16.09 -0.79
N HIS A 11 -1.08 15.96 0.30
CA HIS A 11 -0.79 14.95 1.31
C HIS A 11 -0.78 13.54 0.71
N HIS A 12 0.24 12.76 1.06
CA HIS A 12 0.26 11.31 0.85
C HIS A 12 -0.17 10.58 2.13
N LEU A 13 -0.33 9.25 2.05
CA LEU A 13 -0.95 8.40 3.09
C LEU A 13 -0.55 8.72 4.54
N THR A 14 0.73 8.91 4.84
CA THR A 14 1.22 9.15 6.21
C THR A 14 1.06 10.60 6.69
N GLN A 15 0.66 11.51 5.80
CA GLN A 15 0.46 12.94 6.06
C GLN A 15 -1.00 13.35 5.93
N THR A 16 -1.88 12.46 5.42
CA THR A 16 -3.31 12.70 5.29
C THR A 16 -3.95 12.98 6.66
N PRO A 17 -4.72 14.07 6.80
CA PRO A 17 -5.38 14.35 8.07
C PRO A 17 -6.34 13.25 8.50
N LEU A 18 -6.35 12.99 9.81
CA LEU A 18 -6.90 11.77 10.39
C LEU A 18 -8.37 11.49 9.99
N PRO A 19 -9.30 12.47 9.94
CA PRO A 19 -10.67 12.19 9.53
C PRO A 19 -10.79 11.57 8.13
N TYR A 20 -9.97 12.05 7.18
CA TYR A 20 -9.94 11.46 5.83
C TYR A 20 -9.29 10.10 5.83
N LEU A 21 -8.20 9.93 6.60
CA LEU A 21 -7.53 8.63 6.72
C LEU A 21 -8.50 7.56 7.25
N VAL A 22 -9.29 7.86 8.28
CA VAL A 22 -10.33 6.93 8.80
C VAL A 22 -11.38 6.63 7.74
N LYS A 23 -11.88 7.66 7.06
CA LYS A 23 -12.89 7.50 6.01
C LYS A 23 -12.39 6.58 4.89
N THR A 24 -11.17 6.80 4.40
CA THR A 24 -10.59 5.96 3.32
C THR A 24 -10.23 4.57 3.82
N SER A 25 -9.76 4.44 5.08
CA SER A 25 -9.44 3.16 5.71
C SER A 25 -10.64 2.24 5.83
N LYS A 26 -11.84 2.79 6.05
CA LYS A 26 -13.12 2.05 6.01
C LYS A 26 -13.58 1.74 4.59
N ALA A 27 -13.49 2.73 3.69
CA ALA A 27 -14.02 2.59 2.33
C ALA A 27 -13.23 1.60 1.46
N SER A 28 -11.91 1.45 1.69
CA SER A 28 -11.08 0.55 0.88
C SER A 28 -11.47 -0.93 1.03
N PRO A 29 -11.61 -1.49 2.26
CA PRO A 29 -12.15 -2.84 2.44
C PRO A 29 -13.55 -3.01 1.84
N ASP A 30 -14.45 -2.05 2.01
CA ASP A 30 -15.81 -2.12 1.43
C ASP A 30 -15.78 -2.23 -0.09
N PHE A 31 -14.97 -1.40 -0.76
CA PHE A 31 -14.82 -1.42 -2.20
C PHE A 31 -14.27 -2.77 -2.70
N ASN A 32 -13.22 -3.29 -2.04
CA ASN A 32 -12.59 -4.55 -2.44
C ASN A 32 -13.46 -5.77 -2.13
N GLU A 33 -14.21 -5.75 -1.03
CA GLU A 33 -15.16 -6.81 -0.68
C GLU A 33 -16.27 -6.93 -1.71
N ALA A 34 -16.76 -5.80 -2.25
CA ALA A 34 -17.78 -5.79 -3.30
C ALA A 34 -17.31 -6.48 -4.59
N HIS A 35 -16.00 -6.55 -4.84
CA HIS A 35 -15.44 -7.34 -5.94
C HIS A 35 -15.28 -8.81 -5.58
N HIS A 36 -14.72 -9.11 -4.41
CA HIS A 36 -14.53 -10.49 -3.94
C HIS A 36 -14.23 -10.53 -2.42
N ALA A 37 -14.78 -11.52 -1.72
CA ALA A 37 -14.59 -11.69 -0.27
C ALA A 37 -13.11 -11.75 0.16
N PHE A 38 -12.27 -12.46 -0.58
CA PHE A 38 -10.82 -12.53 -0.31
C PHE A 38 -10.10 -11.18 -0.52
N CYS A 39 -10.54 -10.36 -1.48
CA CYS A 39 -10.00 -9.02 -1.69
C CYS A 39 -10.38 -8.11 -0.52
N GLY A 40 -11.64 -8.19 -0.06
CA GLY A 40 -12.10 -7.53 1.15
C GLY A 40 -11.29 -7.92 2.39
N LEU A 41 -11.01 -9.22 2.54
CA LEU A 41 -10.22 -9.75 3.65
C LEU A 41 -8.78 -9.20 3.65
N LEU A 42 -8.07 -9.27 2.52
CA LEU A 42 -6.71 -8.75 2.41
C LEU A 42 -6.67 -7.22 2.60
N SER A 43 -7.61 -6.47 2.03
CA SER A 43 -7.69 -5.02 2.23
C SER A 43 -8.00 -4.67 3.69
N SER A 44 -8.85 -5.44 4.37
CA SER A 44 -9.15 -5.27 5.80
C SER A 44 -7.93 -5.52 6.68
N MET A 45 -7.20 -6.61 6.41
CA MET A 45 -5.94 -6.89 7.07
C MET A 45 -4.91 -5.79 6.81
N HIS A 46 -4.83 -5.27 5.58
CA HIS A 46 -3.95 -4.16 5.24
C HIS A 46 -4.28 -2.90 6.04
N THR A 47 -5.56 -2.50 6.10
CA THR A 47 -6.02 -1.39 6.94
C THR A 47 -5.64 -1.62 8.39
N TYR A 48 -6.02 -2.75 8.99
CA TYR A 48 -5.72 -3.03 10.40
C TYR A 48 -4.21 -3.05 10.67
N GLY A 49 -3.43 -3.66 9.78
CA GLY A 49 -1.99 -3.75 9.85
C GLY A 49 -1.31 -2.38 9.83
N LEU A 50 -1.79 -1.42 9.03
CA LEU A 50 -1.23 -0.05 9.02
C LEU A 50 -1.24 0.59 10.41
N PHE A 51 -2.27 0.34 11.21
CA PHE A 51 -2.39 0.91 12.56
C PHE A 51 -1.65 0.11 13.63
N ASN A 52 -1.45 -1.20 13.43
CA ASN A 52 -0.95 -2.15 14.44
C ASN A 52 0.36 -2.84 14.03
N GLY A 53 1.33 -2.10 13.48
CA GLY A 53 2.69 -2.63 13.22
C GLY A 53 2.74 -3.73 12.14
N ARG A 54 1.78 -3.76 11.23
CA ARG A 54 1.65 -4.71 10.13
C ARG A 54 1.72 -6.17 10.57
N TYR A 55 1.11 -6.51 11.71
CA TYR A 55 1.17 -7.85 12.33
C TYR A 55 2.60 -8.28 12.70
N GLY A 56 3.40 -7.35 13.22
CA GLY A 56 4.79 -7.60 13.64
C GLY A 56 5.82 -7.52 12.52
N LEU A 57 5.41 -7.12 11.30
CA LEU A 57 6.33 -6.94 10.17
C LEU A 57 6.98 -5.55 10.13
N SER A 58 6.58 -4.64 11.02
CA SER A 58 7.03 -3.26 11.04
C SER A 58 7.02 -2.70 12.46
N ASP A 59 8.12 -2.09 12.88
CA ASP A 59 8.21 -1.35 14.14
C ASP A 59 7.42 -0.03 14.12
N PHE A 60 7.01 0.40 12.92
CA PHE A 60 6.15 1.57 12.79
C PHE A 60 4.69 1.20 13.10
N ILE A 61 4.21 1.67 14.25
CA ILE A 61 2.84 1.51 14.72
C ILE A 61 2.14 2.87 14.61
N PHE A 62 1.25 3.03 13.62
CA PHE A 62 0.63 4.34 13.36
C PHE A 62 -0.30 4.79 14.50
N ILE A 63 -0.94 3.86 15.23
CA ILE A 63 -1.85 4.21 16.34
C ILE A 63 -1.16 4.98 17.47
N ASP A 64 0.15 4.78 17.66
CA ASP A 64 0.92 5.46 18.71
C ASP A 64 1.13 6.95 18.41
N LYS A 65 0.97 7.34 17.14
CA LYS A 65 1.08 8.73 16.69
C LYS A 65 -0.25 9.48 16.73
N ILE A 66 -1.33 8.82 17.12
CA ILE A 66 -2.68 9.39 17.14
C ILE A 66 -2.94 10.08 18.47
N ALA A 67 -3.36 11.35 18.40
CA ALA A 67 -3.73 12.14 19.57
C ALA A 67 -4.85 11.45 20.39
N PRO A 68 -4.79 11.46 21.74
CA PRO A 68 -5.72 10.72 22.60
C PRO A 68 -7.21 10.92 22.27
N GLU A 69 -7.60 12.13 21.94
CA GLU A 69 -8.97 12.53 21.60
C GLU A 69 -9.53 11.80 20.37
N ASN A 70 -8.66 11.31 19.48
CA ASN A 70 -9.07 10.59 18.28
C ASN A 70 -8.99 9.07 18.41
N LYS A 71 -8.44 8.55 19.52
CA LYS A 71 -8.20 7.11 19.69
C LYS A 71 -9.50 6.30 19.69
N GLY A 72 -10.58 6.80 20.29
CA GLY A 72 -11.88 6.10 20.31
C GLY A 72 -12.40 5.76 18.93
N MET A 73 -12.47 6.76 18.04
CA MET A 73 -12.92 6.57 16.65
C MET A 73 -12.06 5.54 15.88
N ILE A 74 -10.75 5.53 16.13
CA ILE A 74 -9.81 4.61 15.49
C ILE A 74 -9.99 3.20 16.02
N THR A 75 -10.11 3.04 17.34
CA THR A 75 -10.39 1.75 17.97
C THR A 75 -11.68 1.14 17.43
N ASP A 76 -12.76 1.92 17.32
CA ASP A 76 -14.03 1.43 16.78
C ASP A 76 -13.90 0.97 15.32
N MET A 77 -13.14 1.72 14.51
CA MET A 77 -12.83 1.31 13.13
C MET A 77 -12.04 -0.01 13.10
N LEU A 78 -11.01 -0.15 13.92
CA LEU A 78 -10.16 -1.34 13.93
C LEU A 78 -10.91 -2.58 14.43
N ASN A 79 -11.79 -2.43 15.42
CA ASN A 79 -12.67 -3.50 15.88
C ASN A 79 -13.61 -3.96 14.76
N ALA A 80 -14.21 -3.02 14.02
CA ALA A 80 -15.05 -3.36 12.86
C ALA A 80 -14.28 -4.12 11.77
N GLU A 81 -13.00 -3.79 11.55
CA GLU A 81 -12.15 -4.55 10.62
C GLU A 81 -11.81 -5.96 11.13
N LEU A 82 -11.63 -6.15 12.44
CA LEU A 82 -11.48 -7.50 13.02
C LEU A 82 -12.76 -8.34 12.85
N ASP A 83 -13.93 -7.75 13.09
CA ASP A 83 -15.22 -8.42 12.87
C ASP A 83 -15.40 -8.79 11.40
N ARG A 84 -15.02 -7.89 10.47
CA ARG A 84 -15.01 -8.16 9.03
C ARG A 84 -14.08 -9.32 8.68
N GLN A 85 -12.86 -9.34 9.21
CA GLN A 85 -11.90 -10.42 8.98
C GLN A 85 -12.45 -11.76 9.46
N ALA A 86 -13.05 -11.81 10.66
CA ALA A 86 -13.63 -13.03 11.20
C ALA A 86 -14.78 -13.56 10.31
N ARG A 87 -15.70 -12.66 9.90
CA ARG A 87 -16.81 -13.01 9.01
C ARG A 87 -16.33 -13.54 7.66
N LEU A 88 -15.41 -12.81 7.00
CA LEU A 88 -14.92 -13.18 5.67
C LEU A 88 -14.10 -14.47 5.70
N LYS A 89 -13.31 -14.70 6.76
CA LYS A 89 -12.63 -15.99 6.97
C LYS A 89 -13.64 -17.12 7.05
N GLY A 90 -14.70 -16.98 7.85
CA GLY A 90 -15.75 -17.99 7.97
C GLY A 90 -16.49 -18.27 6.66
N GLU A 91 -16.80 -17.23 5.88
CA GLU A 91 -17.42 -17.39 4.56
C GLU A 91 -16.50 -18.14 3.59
N LEU A 92 -15.24 -17.71 3.46
CA LEU A 92 -14.27 -18.30 2.54
C LEU A 92 -13.88 -19.73 2.96
N SER A 93 -13.78 -20.02 4.26
CA SER A 93 -13.47 -21.36 4.77
C SER A 93 -14.60 -22.37 4.53
N SER A 94 -15.83 -21.90 4.34
CA SER A 94 -16.99 -22.75 4.08
C SER A 94 -17.08 -23.27 2.64
N LYS A 95 -16.29 -22.72 1.71
CA LYS A 95 -16.31 -23.05 0.28
C LYS A 95 -15.05 -23.83 -0.08
N ALA A 96 -15.21 -24.94 -0.79
CA ALA A 96 -14.09 -25.82 -1.15
C ALA A 96 -13.02 -25.09 -1.99
N GLU A 97 -13.43 -24.19 -2.89
CA GLU A 97 -12.51 -23.45 -3.76
C GLU A 97 -11.63 -22.43 -3.03
N SER A 98 -12.06 -21.93 -1.87
CA SER A 98 -11.40 -20.83 -1.16
C SER A 98 -10.92 -21.18 0.24
N ALA A 99 -11.22 -22.36 0.76
CA ALA A 99 -10.91 -22.73 2.14
C ALA A 99 -9.40 -22.63 2.43
N ALA A 100 -8.57 -23.17 1.53
CA ALA A 100 -7.12 -23.13 1.64
C ALA A 100 -6.55 -21.70 1.66
N TRP A 101 -7.24 -20.69 1.12
CA TRP A 101 -6.75 -19.31 1.09
C TRP A 101 -6.80 -18.65 2.47
N THR A 102 -7.65 -19.17 3.37
CA THR A 102 -7.81 -18.66 4.73
C THR A 102 -6.92 -19.35 5.75
N GLU A 103 -6.21 -20.41 5.35
CA GLU A 103 -5.16 -21.01 6.17
C GLU A 103 -4.10 -19.97 6.50
N GLU A 104 -3.63 -19.96 7.75
CA GLU A 104 -2.81 -18.89 8.30
C GLU A 104 -1.57 -18.58 7.44
N ALA A 105 -0.84 -19.61 7.01
CA ALA A 105 0.35 -19.46 6.20
C ALA A 105 0.05 -18.89 4.80
N ALA A 106 -1.03 -19.36 4.15
CA ALA A 106 -1.45 -18.88 2.84
C ALA A 106 -1.96 -17.43 2.91
N LEU A 107 -2.79 -17.13 3.91
CA LEU A 107 -3.35 -15.80 4.13
C LEU A 107 -2.24 -14.78 4.42
N MET A 108 -1.30 -15.12 5.31
CA MET A 108 -0.18 -14.23 5.59
C MET A 108 0.76 -14.04 4.40
N SER A 109 1.01 -15.08 3.62
CA SER A 109 1.81 -14.94 2.40
C SER A 109 1.15 -13.96 1.42
N ASN A 110 -0.16 -14.08 1.21
CA ASN A 110 -0.90 -13.16 0.34
C ASN A 110 -0.96 -11.73 0.90
N TYR A 111 -1.10 -11.57 2.21
CA TYR A 111 -1.01 -10.25 2.84
C TYR A 111 0.37 -9.62 2.62
N LYS A 112 1.47 -10.37 2.81
CA LYS A 112 2.83 -9.86 2.57
C LYS A 112 3.05 -9.49 1.10
N LEU A 113 2.51 -10.26 0.15
CA LEU A 113 2.54 -9.91 -1.27
C LEU A 113 1.80 -8.59 -1.54
N LEU A 114 0.62 -8.39 -0.95
CA LEU A 114 -0.07 -7.11 -1.04
C LEU A 114 0.80 -5.96 -0.49
N GLN A 115 1.45 -6.16 0.65
CA GLN A 115 2.37 -5.17 1.23
C GLN A 115 3.56 -4.86 0.30
N PHE A 116 4.15 -5.89 -0.32
CA PHE A 116 5.23 -5.71 -1.28
C PHE A 116 4.79 -4.86 -2.48
N PHE A 117 3.65 -5.17 -3.11
CA PHE A 117 3.17 -4.38 -4.25
C PHE A 117 2.72 -2.96 -3.87
N ASP A 118 2.12 -2.78 -2.69
CA ASP A 118 1.81 -1.44 -2.15
C ASP A 118 3.09 -0.61 -1.98
N THR A 119 4.09 -1.15 -1.29
CA THR A 119 5.36 -0.44 -1.07
C THR A 119 6.16 -0.21 -2.36
N LEU A 120 6.13 -1.14 -3.31
CA LEU A 120 6.73 -0.97 -4.64
C LEU A 120 6.03 0.14 -5.44
N SER A 121 4.70 0.22 -5.36
CA SER A 121 3.92 1.31 -5.97
C SER A 121 4.29 2.66 -5.36
N LEU A 122 4.39 2.74 -4.03
CA LEU A 122 4.82 3.96 -3.34
C LEU A 122 6.23 4.39 -3.74
N TYR A 123 7.16 3.44 -3.90
CA TYR A 123 8.52 3.71 -4.38
C TYR A 123 8.53 4.45 -5.73
N PHE A 124 7.69 4.03 -6.68
CA PHE A 124 7.66 4.64 -8.01
C PHE A 124 6.85 5.93 -8.12
N HIS A 125 5.89 6.16 -7.23
CA HIS A 125 4.86 7.18 -7.41
C HIS A 125 4.85 8.29 -6.35
N MET A 126 5.59 8.14 -5.25
CA MET A 126 5.70 9.19 -4.25
C MET A 126 6.82 10.20 -4.52
N THR A 127 7.81 9.84 -5.32
CA THR A 127 8.96 10.68 -5.64
C THR A 127 9.18 10.74 -7.16
N HIS A 128 9.83 11.81 -7.62
CA HIS A 128 10.23 11.92 -9.02
C HIS A 128 11.28 10.85 -9.35
N ALA A 129 11.30 10.36 -10.59
CA ALA A 129 12.20 9.28 -11.00
C ALA A 129 13.70 9.61 -10.76
N GLU A 130 14.08 10.88 -10.90
CA GLU A 130 15.44 11.36 -10.62
C GLU A 130 15.83 11.31 -9.13
N ALA A 131 14.84 11.25 -8.24
CA ALA A 131 15.04 11.14 -6.80
C ALA A 131 14.96 9.68 -6.29
N HIS A 132 14.71 8.72 -7.18
CA HIS A 132 14.76 7.31 -6.79
C HIS A 132 16.17 6.93 -6.39
N ALA A 133 16.29 6.27 -5.24
CA ALA A 133 17.54 5.76 -4.70
C ALA A 133 17.40 4.26 -4.43
N GLU A 134 18.48 3.65 -3.93
CA GLU A 134 18.40 2.29 -3.42
C GLU A 134 17.40 2.20 -2.26
N SER A 135 16.56 1.17 -2.27
CA SER A 135 15.59 0.91 -1.21
C SER A 135 15.41 -0.58 -0.97
N LYS A 136 14.78 -0.95 0.14
CA LYS A 136 14.56 -2.33 0.56
C LYS A 136 13.08 -2.61 0.79
N PHE A 137 12.63 -3.77 0.32
CA PHE A 137 11.33 -4.35 0.61
C PHE A 137 11.53 -5.55 1.53
N LEU A 138 11.02 -5.46 2.74
CA LEU A 138 11.19 -6.50 3.77
C LEU A 138 10.06 -7.53 3.68
N ASN A 139 10.33 -8.73 4.19
CA ASN A 139 9.33 -9.78 4.38
C ASN A 139 8.60 -10.20 3.09
N VAL A 140 9.29 -10.23 1.95
CA VAL A 140 8.70 -10.63 0.66
C VAL A 140 8.70 -12.16 0.57
N PRO A 141 7.54 -12.82 0.51
CA PRO A 141 7.47 -14.28 0.58
C PRO A 141 7.88 -14.93 -0.75
N ASP A 142 8.59 -16.05 -0.69
CA ASP A 142 9.00 -16.83 -1.87
C ASP A 142 8.00 -17.91 -2.31
N GLY A 143 6.86 -18.02 -1.61
CA GLY A 143 5.85 -19.06 -1.82
C GLY A 143 6.26 -20.46 -1.35
N LYS A 144 7.42 -20.61 -0.71
CA LYS A 144 7.95 -21.85 -0.13
C LYS A 144 8.06 -21.80 1.39
N GLY A 145 7.44 -20.79 2.00
CA GLY A 145 7.44 -20.58 3.44
C GLY A 145 8.61 -19.75 3.97
N ASN A 146 9.44 -19.17 3.09
CA ASN A 146 10.49 -18.22 3.51
C ASN A 146 10.17 -16.81 3.04
N ASP A 147 10.72 -15.85 3.78
CA ASP A 147 10.67 -14.44 3.46
C ASP A 147 12.06 -13.93 3.09
N HIS A 148 12.11 -12.99 2.15
CA HIS A 148 13.35 -12.37 1.69
C HIS A 148 13.26 -10.85 1.82
N THR A 149 14.42 -10.22 2.00
CA THR A 149 14.56 -8.78 1.77
C THR A 149 14.99 -8.57 0.34
N LEU A 150 14.19 -7.82 -0.43
CA LEU A 150 14.54 -7.42 -1.79
C LEU A 150 15.15 -6.02 -1.76
N THR A 151 16.23 -5.81 -2.51
CA THR A 151 16.82 -4.49 -2.73
C THR A 151 16.51 -4.03 -4.15
N ILE A 152 15.96 -2.83 -4.29
CA ILE A 152 15.74 -2.16 -5.59
C ILE A 152 16.74 -1.03 -5.78
N LYS A 153 17.30 -0.90 -6.97
CA LYS A 153 18.23 0.18 -7.33
C LYS A 153 17.97 0.69 -8.76
N PRO A 154 17.89 2.01 -9.00
CA PRO A 154 17.87 2.54 -10.36
C PRO A 154 19.21 2.30 -11.05
N VAL A 155 19.19 1.84 -12.30
CA VAL A 155 20.39 1.50 -13.08
C VAL A 155 20.52 2.29 -14.39
N GLY A 156 19.69 3.31 -14.59
CA GLY A 156 19.67 4.15 -15.79
C GLY A 156 18.58 3.74 -16.78
N ASP A 157 18.28 4.63 -17.74
CA ASP A 157 17.32 4.38 -18.84
C ASP A 157 15.93 3.87 -18.42
N GLY A 158 15.44 4.32 -17.25
CA GLY A 158 14.15 3.89 -16.70
C GLY A 158 14.15 2.44 -16.18
N ALA A 159 15.32 1.82 -16.04
CA ALA A 159 15.49 0.49 -15.51
C ALA A 159 15.86 0.46 -14.02
N TYR A 160 15.37 -0.57 -13.33
CA TYR A 160 15.51 -0.81 -11.91
C TYR A 160 15.92 -2.27 -11.68
N ALA A 161 17.08 -2.46 -11.07
CA ALA A 161 17.58 -3.76 -10.67
C ALA A 161 16.96 -4.17 -9.33
N LEU A 162 16.42 -5.39 -9.26
CA LEU A 162 15.80 -5.97 -8.06
C LEU A 162 16.49 -7.28 -7.68
N THR A 163 16.94 -7.40 -6.43
CA THR A 163 17.72 -8.56 -5.95
C THR A 163 17.29 -9.00 -4.54
N PRO A 164 16.99 -10.30 -4.29
CA PRO A 164 16.83 -11.35 -5.30
C PRO A 164 15.66 -11.03 -6.24
N PHE A 165 15.73 -11.52 -7.47
CA PHE A 165 14.72 -11.21 -8.47
C PHE A 165 13.47 -12.09 -8.26
N PRO A 166 12.28 -11.51 -7.96
CA PRO A 166 11.09 -12.28 -7.57
C PRO A 166 10.23 -12.72 -8.77
N PHE A 167 10.53 -12.27 -9.98
CA PHE A 167 9.76 -12.57 -11.17
C PHE A 167 10.43 -13.65 -12.03
N LYS A 168 9.65 -14.32 -12.88
CA LYS A 168 10.18 -15.33 -13.81
C LYS A 168 11.10 -14.74 -14.89
N SER A 169 10.86 -13.48 -15.25
CA SER A 169 11.57 -12.74 -16.29
C SER A 169 11.46 -11.25 -16.02
N GLU A 170 12.20 -10.43 -16.79
CA GLU A 170 12.06 -8.98 -16.77
C GLU A 170 10.59 -8.54 -16.87
N VAL A 171 10.23 -7.50 -16.12
CA VAL A 171 8.87 -6.94 -16.10
C VAL A 171 8.93 -5.50 -16.56
N THR A 172 8.06 -5.12 -17.48
CA THR A 172 7.85 -3.71 -17.84
C THR A 172 6.46 -3.31 -17.40
N VAL A 173 6.39 -2.28 -16.56
CA VAL A 173 5.13 -1.71 -16.07
C VAL A 173 4.99 -0.32 -16.65
N SER A 174 3.79 0.02 -17.12
CA SER A 174 3.46 1.38 -17.55
C SER A 174 2.20 1.86 -16.85
N VAL A 175 2.25 3.09 -16.32
CA VAL A 175 1.13 3.72 -15.65
C VAL A 175 0.89 5.12 -16.21
N GLN A 176 -0.32 5.63 -16.04
CA GLN A 176 -0.63 7.04 -16.29
C GLN A 176 -0.44 7.83 -15.00
N GLY A 177 0.60 8.67 -14.97
CA GLY A 177 0.95 9.51 -13.82
C GLY A 177 0.91 10.98 -14.16
N ARG A 178 1.13 11.82 -13.15
CA ARG A 178 1.37 13.26 -13.31
C ARG A 178 2.49 13.67 -12.37
N TYR A 179 3.47 14.39 -12.89
CA TYR A 179 4.44 15.04 -12.03
C TYR A 179 3.89 16.36 -11.52
N LEU A 180 3.91 16.51 -10.20
CA LEU A 180 3.51 17.73 -9.54
C LEU A 180 4.74 18.40 -8.95
N THR A 181 4.77 19.72 -9.06
CA THR A 181 5.72 20.55 -8.34
C THR A 181 5.04 21.15 -7.10
N PRO A 182 5.81 21.49 -6.05
CA PRO A 182 5.31 22.23 -4.89
C PRO A 182 4.54 23.49 -5.31
N GLN A 183 3.42 23.76 -4.63
CA GLN A 183 2.51 24.86 -4.96
C GLN A 183 2.44 25.89 -3.83
N PRO A 184 2.04 27.15 -4.10
CA PRO A 184 1.74 28.10 -3.04
C PRO A 184 0.68 27.58 -2.06
N GLN A 185 0.72 28.02 -0.81
CA GLN A 185 -0.26 27.59 0.21
C GLN A 185 -1.68 28.00 -0.21
N GLY A 186 -2.63 27.07 -0.11
CA GLY A 186 -4.02 27.29 -0.50
C GLY A 186 -4.29 27.11 -2.00
N ALA A 187 -3.34 26.56 -2.76
CA ALA A 187 -3.54 26.26 -4.17
C ALA A 187 -4.72 25.29 -4.39
N ASP A 188 -5.48 25.52 -5.45
CA ASP A 188 -6.54 24.61 -5.87
C ASP A 188 -5.94 23.40 -6.60
N PHE A 189 -5.59 22.37 -5.82
CA PHE A 189 -5.08 21.12 -6.38
C PHE A 189 -6.06 20.44 -7.32
N LYS A 190 -7.37 20.67 -7.21
CA LYS A 190 -8.31 20.09 -8.17
C LYS A 190 -8.07 20.71 -9.55
N ALA A 191 -8.02 22.04 -9.63
CA ALA A 191 -7.72 22.73 -10.89
C ALA A 191 -6.35 22.36 -11.45
N ILE A 192 -5.34 22.20 -10.58
CA ILE A 192 -4.01 21.72 -10.99
C ILE A 192 -4.11 20.31 -11.58
N PHE A 193 -4.75 19.35 -10.90
CA PHE A 193 -4.91 17.98 -11.42
C PHE A 193 -5.68 17.92 -12.75
N ASP A 194 -6.67 18.80 -12.92
CA ASP A 194 -7.49 18.88 -14.13
C ASP A 194 -6.70 19.46 -15.32
N THR A 195 -5.68 20.28 -15.07
CA THR A 195 -4.88 20.97 -16.11
C THR A 195 -3.50 20.35 -16.35
N THR A 196 -2.92 19.66 -15.36
CA THR A 196 -1.66 18.94 -15.51
C THR A 196 -1.87 17.71 -16.41
N ALA A 197 -1.12 17.66 -17.51
CA ALA A 197 -1.14 16.55 -18.45
C ALA A 197 -0.76 15.23 -17.77
N LYS A 198 -1.46 14.17 -18.14
CA LYS A 198 -1.04 12.81 -17.79
C LYS A 198 0.10 12.40 -18.70
N GLU A 199 1.07 11.70 -18.12
CA GLU A 199 2.20 11.15 -18.84
C GLU A 199 2.26 9.64 -18.61
N THR A 200 2.69 8.91 -19.64
CA THR A 200 2.99 7.49 -19.50
C THR A 200 4.34 7.36 -18.82
N GLN A 201 4.35 6.78 -17.62
CA GLN A 201 5.57 6.48 -16.89
C GLN A 201 5.84 4.99 -17.03
N THR A 202 7.00 4.63 -17.57
CA THR A 202 7.40 3.24 -17.83
C THR A 202 8.58 2.87 -16.95
N TYR A 203 8.48 1.73 -16.27
CA TYR A 203 9.52 1.20 -15.40
C TYR A 203 9.89 -0.20 -15.86
N LYS A 204 11.17 -0.38 -16.17
CA LYS A 204 11.73 -1.69 -16.51
C LYS A 204 12.35 -2.31 -15.25
N ILE A 205 11.81 -3.41 -14.77
CA ILE A 205 12.33 -4.13 -13.61
C ILE A 205 13.11 -5.35 -14.09
N ILE A 206 14.40 -5.38 -13.78
CA ILE A 206 15.35 -6.41 -14.21
C ILE A 206 15.98 -7.11 -13.01
N ALA A 207 16.58 -8.28 -13.25
CA ALA A 207 17.41 -8.93 -12.26
C ALA A 207 18.67 -8.09 -12.00
N GLY A 208 18.98 -7.85 -10.72
CA GLY A 208 20.18 -7.14 -10.27
C GLY A 208 21.32 -8.03 -9.83
#